data_AF-A0A957UXW0-F1
#
_entry.id   AF-A0A957UXW0-F1
#
_cell.length_a   1.000
_cell.length_b   1.000
_cell.length_c   1.000
_cell.angle_alpha   90.00
_cell.angle_beta   90.00
_cell.angle_gamma   90.00
#
_symmetry.space_group_name_H-M   'P 1'
#
loop_
_entity.id
_entity.type
_entity.pdbx_description
1 polymer ?
#
loop_
_entity_poly.entity_id
_entity_poly.type
_entity_poly.pdbx_seq_one_letter_code
_entity_poly.pdbx_strand_id
1 'polypeptide(L)'
;MPRELFDSPYIFGLHDPGGESIMAAAGRRGWVLFTEAVGSDPADTSGRDYRPWSNQDFGIICRINHGYGSVGTLPLPARYPDFARRVANFVAASPGCRIWIIGNEMNHRQEWPESAAGVRTAENVAAAADEPVTGPAEDPFGHGSESRFGALAPQPAASADPSRRDDRLAAAATRGALVPITPADYVQCFQLCRAAIKALPGHADDQVIVGAVAPWNIDTVYPGNPTGNWIQYFTDILAGLGANGCDGMALHTYTHGSDPALITDTSTMNPPFQAYYYNFVTYRNFMTAIPAAMRQLPVYITETDQDVPWLDANNGWVQAAYAEINWWNQQPGNQQIRSLILYRWPRLDQWYIEGKNGVIAGFRDALANDYRWKEPPPKPAAYKVGDVLRTLDIVNFRAAPGGQILGQLPVDAQVTVRNAQYAMVGGLPYWAVRTMLNGQVTDGWIAQYTLDGIRLLALTVFGTLRPAS
;
A
#
# COMPACT_ATOMS: atom_id res chain seq x y z
N MET A 1 -23.07 5.88 4.58
CA MET A 1 -22.28 5.26 5.66
C MET A 1 -20.84 5.20 5.18
N PRO A 2 -19.85 5.70 5.94
CA PRO A 2 -18.45 5.57 5.57
C PRO A 2 -18.10 4.10 5.39
N ARG A 3 -17.26 3.81 4.40
CA ARG A 3 -16.78 2.47 4.10
C ARG A 3 -16.04 1.91 5.32
N GLU A 4 -16.22 0.63 5.66
CA GLU A 4 -15.63 0.01 6.86
C GLU A 4 -14.10 -0.07 6.84
N LEU A 5 -13.48 0.27 5.71
CA LEU A 5 -12.04 0.37 5.51
C LEU A 5 -11.70 1.84 5.23
N PHE A 6 -10.61 2.32 5.81
CA PHE A 6 -9.96 3.59 5.44
C PHE A 6 -9.28 3.44 4.06
N ASP A 7 -10.10 3.12 3.07
CA ASP A 7 -9.79 2.71 1.70
C ASP A 7 -10.52 3.67 0.73
N SER A 8 -9.97 3.87 -0.47
CA SER A 8 -10.61 4.66 -1.52
C SER A 8 -11.08 3.74 -2.65
N PRO A 9 -12.31 3.90 -3.19
CA PRO A 9 -12.73 3.15 -4.36
C PRO A 9 -11.99 3.58 -5.64
N TYR A 10 -11.28 4.71 -5.62
CA TYR A 10 -10.59 5.27 -6.75
C TYR A 10 -9.14 4.80 -6.79
N ILE A 11 -8.55 4.77 -7.98
CA ILE A 11 -7.11 4.46 -8.12
C ILE A 11 -6.22 5.69 -7.95
N PHE A 12 -6.79 6.91 -7.93
CA PHE A 12 -6.04 8.16 -7.83
C PHE A 12 -5.28 8.29 -6.51
N GLY A 13 -4.06 8.82 -6.52
CA GLY A 13 -3.35 9.10 -5.27
C GLY A 13 -2.13 10.02 -5.42
N LEU A 14 -1.71 10.57 -4.28
CA LEU A 14 -0.53 11.43 -4.14
C LEU A 14 0.37 10.94 -3.01
N HIS A 15 1.68 10.96 -3.25
CA HIS A 15 2.69 10.72 -2.22
C HIS A 15 2.87 12.00 -1.40
N ASP A 16 2.78 11.87 -0.08
CA ASP A 16 2.73 12.93 0.93
C ASP A 16 1.48 13.84 0.86
N PRO A 17 1.05 14.43 1.99
CA PRO A 17 -0.08 15.36 2.00
C PRO A 17 0.28 16.74 1.42
N GLY A 18 -0.77 17.48 1.03
CA GLY A 18 -0.75 18.86 0.57
C GLY A 18 -1.53 19.08 -0.73
N GLY A 19 -1.66 18.04 -1.56
CA GLY A 19 -2.33 18.10 -2.87
C GLY A 19 -3.71 17.46 -2.93
N GLU A 20 -4.13 16.77 -1.88
CA GLU A 20 -5.37 16.00 -1.82
C GLU A 20 -6.63 16.85 -2.03
N SER A 21 -6.57 18.15 -1.79
CA SER A 21 -7.67 19.08 -2.07
C SER A 21 -8.10 19.06 -3.54
N ILE A 22 -7.20 18.74 -4.47
CA ILE A 22 -7.49 18.56 -5.91
C ILE A 22 -8.45 17.38 -6.11
N MET A 23 -8.18 16.25 -5.43
CA MET A 23 -9.04 15.07 -5.45
C MET A 23 -10.40 15.33 -4.80
N ALA A 24 -10.43 16.06 -3.68
CA ALA A 24 -11.67 16.47 -3.03
C ALA A 24 -12.52 17.39 -3.93
N ALA A 25 -11.90 18.36 -4.60
CA ALA A 25 -12.59 19.29 -5.50
C ALA A 25 -13.23 18.56 -6.71
N ALA A 26 -12.62 17.47 -7.17
CA ALA A 26 -13.18 16.62 -8.23
C ALA A 26 -14.27 15.64 -7.72
N GLY A 27 -14.52 15.56 -6.41
CA GLY A 27 -15.39 14.53 -5.82
C GLY A 27 -14.81 13.11 -5.89
N ARG A 28 -13.50 12.99 -6.10
CA ARG A 28 -12.76 11.74 -6.32
C ARG A 28 -11.69 11.54 -5.25
N ARG A 29 -12.10 11.39 -4.00
CA ARG A 29 -11.17 11.26 -2.86
C ARG A 29 -10.40 9.94 -2.93
N GLY A 30 -9.20 10.03 -3.50
CA GLY A 30 -8.28 8.93 -3.70
C GLY A 30 -7.44 8.60 -2.46
N TRP A 31 -6.19 8.21 -2.72
CA TRP A 31 -5.20 7.78 -1.74
C TRP A 31 -4.23 8.89 -1.37
N VAL A 32 -3.90 8.99 -0.09
CA VAL A 32 -2.76 9.77 0.40
C VAL A 32 -1.80 8.81 1.06
N LEU A 33 -0.58 8.73 0.55
CA LEU A 33 0.49 7.95 1.14
C LEU A 33 1.31 8.83 2.08
N PHE A 34 1.57 8.32 3.28
CA PHE A 34 2.48 8.92 4.26
C PHE A 34 3.73 8.06 4.39
N THR A 35 4.87 8.68 4.60
CA THR A 35 6.13 7.99 4.90
C THR A 35 6.63 8.41 6.28
N GLU A 36 6.97 7.44 7.12
CA GLU A 36 7.34 7.66 8.52
C GLU A 36 8.65 6.93 8.82
N ALA A 37 9.60 7.60 9.47
CA ALA A 37 10.76 6.98 10.09
C ALA A 37 10.51 6.87 11.59
N VAL A 38 10.30 5.66 12.10
CA VAL A 38 9.89 5.46 13.50
C VAL A 38 11.05 5.04 14.41
N GLY A 39 12.24 4.75 13.86
CA GLY A 39 13.36 4.21 14.63
C GLY A 39 13.08 2.81 15.17
N SER A 40 13.84 2.37 16.17
CA SER A 40 13.72 1.04 16.79
C SER A 40 13.69 1.09 18.33
N ASP A 41 13.32 2.22 18.93
CA ASP A 41 13.16 2.30 20.38
C ASP A 41 11.84 1.61 20.80
N PRO A 42 11.89 0.46 21.52
CA PRO A 42 10.69 -0.25 21.91
C PRO A 42 9.88 0.48 23.00
N ALA A 43 10.42 1.52 23.63
CA ALA A 43 9.76 2.33 24.65
C ALA A 43 9.05 3.58 24.07
N ASP A 44 9.33 3.95 22.83
CA ASP A 44 8.65 5.07 22.18
C ASP A 44 7.20 4.66 21.80
N THR A 45 6.25 5.36 22.41
CA THR A 45 4.81 5.17 22.23
C THR A 45 4.14 6.27 21.39
N SER A 46 4.93 7.07 20.68
CA SER A 46 4.42 8.11 19.79
C SER A 46 3.87 7.53 18.48
N GLY A 47 2.91 8.24 17.90
CA GLY A 47 2.26 7.93 16.63
C GLY A 47 1.83 9.19 15.89
N ARG A 48 1.10 9.04 14.79
CA ARG A 48 0.60 10.14 13.95
C ARG A 48 -0.91 10.07 13.78
N ASP A 49 -1.58 11.21 13.94
CA ASP A 49 -3.02 11.31 13.70
C ASP A 49 -3.32 11.49 12.20
N TYR A 50 -3.90 10.48 11.58
CA TYR A 50 -4.31 10.49 10.16
C TYR A 50 -5.78 10.89 9.97
N ARG A 51 -6.55 11.05 11.05
CA ARG A 51 -7.96 11.46 11.00
C ARG A 51 -8.22 12.77 10.26
N PRO A 52 -7.31 13.77 10.19
CA PRO A 52 -7.53 14.95 9.36
C PRO A 52 -7.85 14.63 7.91
N TRP A 53 -7.30 13.55 7.34
CA TRP A 53 -7.60 13.09 5.99
C TRP A 53 -8.67 12.00 5.98
N SER A 54 -8.55 11.03 6.89
CA SER A 54 -9.39 9.85 6.89
C SER A 54 -10.86 10.17 7.21
N ASN A 55 -11.14 11.17 8.07
CA ASN A 55 -12.50 11.64 8.36
C ASN A 55 -13.13 12.38 7.18
N GLN A 56 -12.35 12.69 6.15
CA GLN A 56 -12.83 13.27 4.91
C GLN A 56 -13.02 12.20 3.82
N ASP A 57 -12.95 10.91 4.12
CA ASP A 57 -13.08 9.79 3.16
C ASP A 57 -11.88 9.62 2.20
N PHE A 58 -10.69 10.13 2.55
CA PHE A 58 -9.46 9.74 1.84
C PHE A 58 -9.00 8.34 2.28
N GLY A 59 -8.52 7.55 1.32
CA GLY A 59 -7.81 6.31 1.61
C GLY A 59 -6.42 6.62 2.16
N ILE A 60 -6.04 6.03 3.29
CA ILE A 60 -4.77 6.32 3.96
C ILE A 60 -3.88 5.09 3.94
N ILE A 61 -2.68 5.26 3.38
CA ILE A 61 -1.61 4.28 3.44
C ILE A 61 -0.44 4.92 4.18
N CYS A 62 0.17 4.20 5.11
CA CYS A 62 1.36 4.64 5.83
C CYS A 62 2.51 3.66 5.56
N ARG A 63 3.61 4.17 5.03
CA ARG A 63 4.88 3.47 4.87
C ARG A 63 5.76 3.71 6.09
N ILE A 64 5.97 2.66 6.87
CA ILE A 64 6.75 2.67 8.10
C ILE A 64 8.15 2.15 7.81
N ASN A 65 9.13 3.01 8.00
CA ASN A 65 10.56 2.72 7.91
C ASN A 65 11.19 2.80 9.30
N HIS A 66 12.29 2.07 9.49
CA HIS A 66 13.19 2.29 10.62
C HIS A 66 13.86 3.66 10.52
N GLY A 67 14.35 4.02 9.33
CA GLY A 67 14.76 5.36 8.96
C GLY A 67 15.10 5.42 7.47
N TYR A 68 15.82 6.45 7.06
CA TYR A 68 16.15 6.73 5.66
C TYR A 68 17.67 6.70 5.44
N GLY A 69 18.08 6.45 4.19
CA GLY A 69 19.50 6.38 3.84
C GLY A 69 20.23 5.32 4.67
N SER A 70 21.45 5.63 5.09
CA SER A 70 22.33 4.71 5.83
C SER A 70 21.81 4.29 7.22
N VAL A 71 20.75 4.93 7.73
CA VAL A 71 20.02 4.43 8.90
C VAL A 71 19.34 3.07 8.60
N GLY A 72 18.96 2.86 7.34
CA GLY A 72 18.29 1.70 6.81
C GLY A 72 16.77 1.75 6.97
N THR A 73 16.05 1.32 5.93
CA THR A 73 14.60 1.12 5.96
C THR A 73 14.20 0.05 7.00
N LEU A 74 15.07 -0.92 7.23
CA LEU A 74 15.06 -1.84 8.37
C LEU A 74 16.33 -1.64 9.21
N PRO A 75 16.29 -1.90 10.53
CA PRO A 75 17.52 -1.89 11.31
C PRO A 75 18.37 -3.14 11.03
N LEU A 76 19.51 -3.28 11.71
CA LEU A 76 20.25 -4.55 11.72
C LEU A 76 19.40 -5.69 12.33
N PRO A 77 19.59 -6.96 11.92
CA PRO A 77 18.76 -8.09 12.36
C PRO A 77 18.61 -8.24 13.87
N ALA A 78 19.66 -7.91 14.64
CA ALA A 78 19.64 -7.95 16.10
C ALA A 78 18.58 -7.02 16.74
N ARG A 79 18.05 -6.04 15.99
CA ARG A 79 17.07 -5.05 16.44
C ARG A 79 15.67 -5.26 15.86
N TYR A 80 15.44 -6.31 15.05
CA TYR A 80 14.09 -6.58 14.52
C TYR A 80 13.01 -6.74 15.59
N PRO A 81 13.25 -7.41 16.75
CA PRO A 81 12.23 -7.49 17.80
C PRO A 81 11.87 -6.12 18.42
N ASP A 82 12.86 -5.22 18.55
CA ASP A 82 12.64 -3.88 19.07
C ASP A 82 11.89 -3.01 18.07
N PHE A 83 12.29 -3.08 16.79
CA PHE A 83 11.61 -2.38 15.71
C PHE A 83 10.16 -2.84 15.55
N ALA A 84 9.89 -4.15 15.60
CA ALA A 84 8.53 -4.67 15.57
C ALA A 84 7.66 -4.13 16.72
N ARG A 85 8.25 -3.96 17.92
CA ARG A 85 7.55 -3.34 19.05
C ARG A 85 7.32 -1.85 18.83
N ARG A 86 8.31 -1.13 18.32
CA ARG A 86 8.19 0.30 17.96
C ARG A 86 7.10 0.52 16.91
N VAL A 87 7.05 -0.33 15.89
CA VAL A 87 6.02 -0.34 14.84
C VAL A 87 4.63 -0.57 15.44
N ALA A 88 4.46 -1.55 16.33
CA ALA A 88 3.18 -1.78 17.00
C ALA A 88 2.76 -0.60 17.87
N ASN A 89 3.69 0.00 18.63
CA ASN A 89 3.43 1.21 19.39
C ASN A 89 2.98 2.37 18.49
N PHE A 90 3.66 2.56 17.34
CA PHE A 90 3.30 3.58 16.35
C PHE A 90 1.86 3.37 15.86
N VAL A 91 1.53 2.14 15.43
CA VAL A 91 0.20 1.80 14.91
C VAL A 91 -0.89 1.99 15.97
N ALA A 92 -0.67 1.56 17.22
CA ALA A 92 -1.62 1.74 18.31
C ALA A 92 -1.90 3.23 18.61
N ALA A 93 -0.89 4.09 18.43
CA ALA A 93 -0.98 5.53 18.64
C ALA A 93 -1.37 6.32 17.38
N SER A 94 -1.70 5.66 16.27
CA SER A 94 -1.94 6.31 14.97
C SER A 94 -3.36 6.10 14.44
N PRO A 95 -4.37 6.82 14.98
CA PRO A 95 -5.74 6.70 14.52
C PRO A 95 -5.91 7.23 13.09
N GLY A 96 -6.87 6.65 12.34
CA GLY A 96 -7.22 7.09 10.99
C GLY A 96 -6.47 6.39 9.85
N CYS A 97 -5.60 5.41 10.16
CA CYS A 97 -4.97 4.55 9.16
C CYS A 97 -5.16 3.07 9.54
N ARG A 98 -5.20 2.20 8.52
CA ARG A 98 -5.35 0.74 8.65
C ARG A 98 -4.51 -0.04 7.63
N ILE A 99 -3.69 0.64 6.84
CA ILE A 99 -2.89 0.03 5.77
C ILE A 99 -1.45 0.46 5.98
N TRP A 100 -0.61 -0.50 6.35
CA TRP A 100 0.74 -0.29 6.82
C TRP A 100 1.72 -1.01 5.90
N ILE A 101 2.56 -0.26 5.19
CA ILE A 101 3.68 -0.81 4.43
C ILE A 101 4.89 -0.89 5.36
N ILE A 102 5.55 -2.04 5.43
CA ILE A 102 6.77 -2.21 6.24
C ILE A 102 7.99 -2.17 5.32
N GLY A 103 8.79 -1.11 5.48
CA GLY A 103 9.98 -0.85 4.70
C GLY A 103 9.72 -0.37 3.26
N ASN A 104 10.79 -0.02 2.57
CA ASN A 104 10.81 0.54 1.23
C ASN A 104 12.07 0.09 0.49
N GLU A 105 11.94 -0.27 -0.79
CA GLU A 105 13.04 -0.47 -1.73
C GLU A 105 14.21 -1.29 -1.16
N MET A 106 13.90 -2.35 -0.40
CA MET A 106 14.86 -3.06 0.46
C MET A 106 16.05 -3.66 -0.30
N ASN A 107 15.90 -3.91 -1.61
CA ASN A 107 16.96 -4.40 -2.47
C ASN A 107 18.00 -3.32 -2.85
N HIS A 108 17.71 -2.04 -2.60
CA HIS A 108 18.55 -0.91 -2.94
C HIS A 108 19.53 -0.57 -1.82
N ARG A 109 20.81 -0.37 -2.16
CA ARG A 109 21.89 -0.12 -1.19
C ARG A 109 21.68 1.08 -0.28
N GLN A 110 20.91 2.06 -0.72
CA GLN A 110 20.66 3.28 0.05
C GLN A 110 19.69 3.03 1.19
N GLU A 111 18.83 2.02 1.07
CA GLU A 111 17.88 1.63 2.11
C GLU A 111 18.50 0.62 3.09
N TRP A 112 19.78 0.29 2.93
CA TRP A 112 20.48 -0.64 3.80
C TRP A 112 21.01 0.04 5.07
N PRO A 113 20.91 -0.61 6.24
CA PRO A 113 21.53 -0.10 7.45
C PRO A 113 23.06 -0.24 7.38
N GLU A 114 23.78 0.75 7.90
CA GLU A 114 25.22 0.60 8.15
C GLU A 114 25.48 -0.39 9.29
N SER A 115 26.51 -1.24 9.14
CA SER A 115 26.96 -2.19 10.17
C SER A 115 27.38 -1.51 11.49
N ALA A 116 27.94 -0.31 11.41
CA ALA A 116 28.28 0.51 12.58
C ALA A 116 27.05 1.06 13.31
N ALA A 117 25.87 1.06 12.67
CA ALA A 117 24.63 1.54 13.25
C ALA A 117 24.06 0.60 14.34
N GLY A 118 24.75 -0.50 14.65
CA GLY A 118 24.57 -1.28 15.89
C GLY A 118 25.14 -0.60 17.13
N VAL A 119 25.93 0.47 16.98
CA VAL A 119 26.48 1.30 18.08
C VAL A 119 25.92 2.72 17.93
N ARG A 120 24.65 2.93 18.29
CA ARG A 120 24.06 4.29 18.35
C ARG A 120 24.04 4.76 19.79
N THR A 121 24.90 5.74 20.11
CA THR A 121 24.90 6.50 21.36
C THR A 121 23.82 7.59 21.33
N ALA A 122 23.48 8.18 22.48
CA ALA A 122 22.52 9.27 22.59
C ALA A 122 22.87 10.51 21.71
N GLU A 123 24.15 10.71 21.39
CA GLU A 123 24.63 11.77 20.49
C GLU A 123 24.27 11.54 19.02
N ASN A 124 24.22 10.29 18.54
CA ASN A 124 23.85 9.96 17.15
C ASN A 124 22.33 10.01 16.92
N VAL A 125 21.53 9.88 17.99
CA VAL A 125 20.08 10.09 17.95
C VAL A 125 19.74 11.58 17.80
N ALA A 126 20.54 12.46 18.39
CA ALA A 126 20.41 13.91 18.23
C ALA A 126 20.80 14.38 16.80
N ALA A 127 21.73 13.70 16.12
CA ALA A 127 22.06 13.98 14.72
C ALA A 127 21.05 13.40 13.71
N ALA A 128 20.37 12.29 14.05
CA ALA A 128 19.20 11.81 13.31
C ALA A 128 17.94 12.66 13.56
N ALA A 129 18.01 13.61 14.50
CA ALA A 129 16.99 14.62 14.76
C ALA A 129 17.23 15.93 13.99
N ASP A 130 18.30 16.02 13.19
CA ASP A 130 18.33 17.03 12.13
C ASP A 130 17.26 16.64 11.12
N GLU A 131 16.24 17.50 10.98
CA GLU A 131 15.29 17.44 9.88
C GLU A 131 16.08 17.21 8.58
N PRO A 132 15.70 16.23 7.75
CA PRO A 132 16.38 16.00 6.48
C PRO A 132 16.50 17.33 5.74
N VAL A 133 17.64 17.64 5.13
CA VAL A 133 17.75 18.87 4.34
C VAL A 133 16.71 18.78 3.22
N THR A 134 15.71 19.67 3.26
CA THR A 134 14.58 19.65 2.33
C THR A 134 14.73 20.75 1.30
N GLY A 135 14.46 20.45 0.04
CA GLY A 135 14.34 21.47 -0.98
C GLY A 135 14.43 20.90 -2.40
N PRO A 136 14.11 21.70 -3.43
CA PRO A 136 14.10 21.23 -4.82
C PRO A 136 15.46 20.73 -5.36
N ALA A 137 16.55 21.06 -4.69
CA ALA A 137 17.91 20.61 -5.04
C ALA A 137 18.40 19.48 -4.12
N GLU A 138 17.64 19.15 -3.09
CA GLU A 138 17.98 18.13 -2.10
C GLU A 138 17.36 16.79 -2.51
N ASP A 139 17.87 15.73 -1.92
CA ASP A 139 17.34 14.39 -2.11
C ASP A 139 17.40 13.59 -0.79
N PRO A 140 16.64 14.02 0.24
CA PRO A 140 16.76 13.46 1.58
C PRO A 140 16.32 12.00 1.69
N PHE A 141 15.58 11.50 0.71
CA PHE A 141 15.17 10.10 0.60
C PHE A 141 15.96 9.35 -0.47
N GLY A 142 16.93 10.02 -1.09
CA GLY A 142 17.82 9.53 -2.13
C GLY A 142 17.11 8.89 -3.34
N HIS A 143 15.97 9.45 -3.73
CA HIS A 143 15.18 9.05 -4.90
C HIS A 143 16.01 9.13 -6.19
N GLY A 144 17.01 10.02 -6.23
CA GLY A 144 17.93 10.26 -7.35
C GLY A 144 19.21 9.45 -7.36
N SER A 145 19.37 8.44 -6.51
CA SER A 145 20.62 7.69 -6.46
C SER A 145 20.98 7.07 -7.81
N GLU A 146 22.24 7.25 -8.23
CA GLU A 146 22.79 6.68 -9.46
C GLU A 146 22.69 5.14 -9.52
N SER A 147 22.63 4.46 -8.37
CA SER A 147 22.48 3.00 -8.32
C SER A 147 21.04 2.54 -8.39
N ARG A 148 20.05 3.46 -8.31
CA ARG A 148 18.63 3.10 -8.25
C ARG A 148 18.23 2.23 -9.41
N PHE A 149 18.66 2.58 -10.60
CA PHE A 149 18.45 1.78 -11.79
C PHE A 149 19.75 1.19 -12.33
N GLY A 150 20.49 0.51 -11.44
CA GLY A 150 21.78 -0.09 -11.76
C GLY A 150 21.77 -1.08 -12.94
N ALA A 151 20.62 -1.66 -13.28
CA ALA A 151 20.45 -2.50 -14.46
C ALA A 151 20.32 -1.73 -15.79
N LEU A 152 20.14 -0.40 -15.76
CA LEU A 152 20.04 0.46 -16.95
C LEU A 152 21.38 1.07 -17.35
N ALA A 153 22.34 1.14 -16.42
CA ALA A 153 23.69 1.54 -16.74
C ALA A 153 24.36 0.45 -17.60
N PRO A 154 25.08 0.81 -18.70
CA PRO A 154 25.93 -0.16 -19.36
C PRO A 154 26.92 -0.72 -18.34
N GLN A 155 27.10 -2.05 -18.32
CA GLN A 155 28.13 -2.65 -17.46
C GLN A 155 29.44 -1.89 -17.70
N PRO A 156 30.10 -1.37 -16.64
CA PRO A 156 31.38 -0.73 -16.85
C PRO A 156 32.29 -1.76 -17.52
N ALA A 157 32.76 -1.42 -18.73
CA ALA A 157 33.88 -2.13 -19.33
C ALA A 157 34.98 -2.19 -18.27
N ALA A 158 35.70 -3.31 -18.20
CA ALA A 158 36.76 -3.58 -17.23
C ALA A 158 37.98 -2.65 -17.42
N SER A 159 37.78 -1.34 -17.28
CA SER A 159 38.79 -0.29 -17.33
C SER A 159 38.66 0.58 -16.08
N ALA A 160 39.04 0.03 -14.94
CA ALA A 160 39.36 0.83 -13.76
C ALA A 160 40.87 1.04 -13.72
N ASP A 161 41.29 2.30 -13.86
CA ASP A 161 42.65 2.77 -13.60
C ASP A 161 43.12 2.28 -12.21
N PRO A 162 44.19 1.47 -12.12
CA PRO A 162 44.67 0.90 -10.86
C PRO A 162 45.07 1.94 -9.81
N SER A 163 45.35 3.18 -10.22
CA SER A 163 45.88 4.23 -9.34
C SER A 163 44.84 4.87 -8.40
N ARG A 164 43.54 4.68 -8.66
CA ARG A 164 42.43 5.18 -7.80
C ARG A 164 41.81 4.12 -6.91
N ARG A 165 42.38 2.90 -6.89
CA ARG A 165 41.89 1.79 -6.06
C ARG A 165 42.10 2.08 -4.57
N ASP A 166 43.24 2.64 -4.22
CA ASP A 166 43.63 2.85 -2.82
C ASP A 166 42.83 3.99 -2.16
N ASP A 167 42.54 5.07 -2.89
CA ASP A 167 41.68 6.16 -2.40
C ASP A 167 40.22 5.72 -2.21
N ARG A 168 39.71 4.85 -3.10
CA ARG A 168 38.36 4.26 -2.97
C ARG A 168 38.28 3.23 -1.85
N LEU A 169 39.33 2.42 -1.66
CA LEU A 169 39.44 1.47 -0.56
C LEU A 169 39.54 2.20 0.79
N ALA A 170 40.27 3.31 0.86
CA ALA A 170 40.35 4.15 2.05
C ALA A 170 39.00 4.82 2.38
N ALA A 171 38.30 5.36 1.39
CA ALA A 171 36.97 5.96 1.56
C ALA A 171 35.87 4.93 1.89
N ALA A 172 35.97 3.71 1.35
CA ALA A 172 35.08 2.59 1.67
C ALA A 172 35.38 1.99 3.06
N ALA A 173 36.61 2.10 3.56
CA ALA A 173 36.99 1.66 4.91
C ALA A 173 36.56 2.62 6.02
N THR A 174 36.18 3.87 5.68
CA THR A 174 35.79 4.91 6.66
C THR A 174 34.28 5.06 6.83
N ARG A 175 33.46 4.52 5.92
CA ARG A 175 32.01 4.37 6.11
C ARG A 175 31.75 2.96 6.64
N GLY A 176 30.92 2.80 7.67
CA GLY A 176 30.51 1.47 8.11
C GLY A 176 29.97 0.69 6.91
N ALA A 177 30.38 -0.57 6.73
CA ALA A 177 29.91 -1.36 5.59
C ALA A 177 28.38 -1.45 5.64
N LEU A 178 27.69 -0.99 4.60
CA LEU A 178 26.25 -1.15 4.45
C LEU A 178 25.91 -2.65 4.41
N VAL A 179 24.86 -3.05 5.12
CA VAL A 179 24.46 -4.45 5.25
C VAL A 179 23.28 -4.72 4.32
N PRO A 180 23.45 -5.54 3.26
CA PRO A 180 22.35 -5.92 2.38
C PRO A 180 21.17 -6.51 3.14
N ILE A 181 19.97 -6.10 2.76
CA ILE A 181 18.73 -6.74 3.24
C ILE A 181 18.39 -7.84 2.25
N THR A 182 18.63 -9.11 2.61
CA THR A 182 18.23 -10.24 1.76
C THR A 182 16.71 -10.49 1.88
N PRO A 183 16.10 -11.28 0.97
CA PRO A 183 14.70 -11.68 1.13
C PRO A 183 14.43 -12.33 2.49
N ALA A 184 15.37 -13.14 3.01
CA ALA A 184 15.21 -13.80 4.30
C ALA A 184 15.21 -12.81 5.48
N ASP A 185 16.09 -11.80 5.42
CA ASP A 185 16.14 -10.73 6.43
C ASP A 185 14.84 -9.91 6.43
N TYR A 186 14.37 -9.55 5.24
CA TYR A 186 13.11 -8.83 5.08
C TYR A 186 11.92 -9.64 5.60
N VAL A 187 11.79 -10.90 5.19
CA VAL A 187 10.72 -11.82 5.63
C VAL A 187 10.69 -11.93 7.16
N GLN A 188 11.85 -12.10 7.79
CA GLN A 188 11.95 -12.20 9.24
C GLN A 188 11.44 -10.93 9.94
N CYS A 189 11.94 -9.77 9.51
CA CYS A 189 11.53 -8.48 10.09
C CYS A 189 10.05 -8.20 9.85
N PHE A 190 9.57 -8.42 8.62
CA PHE A 190 8.18 -8.21 8.24
C PHE A 190 7.22 -9.05 9.08
N GLN A 191 7.51 -10.34 9.28
CA GLN A 191 6.68 -11.24 10.09
C GLN A 191 6.60 -10.79 11.54
N LEU A 192 7.71 -10.30 12.13
CA LEU A 192 7.72 -9.74 13.48
C LEU A 192 6.83 -8.49 13.57
N CYS A 193 6.99 -7.53 12.64
CA CYS A 193 6.17 -6.33 12.59
C CYS A 193 4.68 -6.65 12.41
N ARG A 194 4.34 -7.54 11.45
CA ARG A 194 2.96 -7.95 11.20
C ARG A 194 2.35 -8.64 12.41
N ALA A 195 3.05 -9.59 13.04
CA ALA A 195 2.56 -10.27 14.22
C ALA A 195 2.29 -9.28 15.37
N ALA A 196 3.18 -8.31 15.58
CA ALA A 196 3.03 -7.29 16.61
C ALA A 196 1.83 -6.38 16.34
N ILE A 197 1.62 -5.93 15.10
CA ILE A 197 0.44 -5.14 14.71
C ILE A 197 -0.85 -5.94 14.92
N LYS A 198 -0.92 -7.17 14.39
CA LYS A 198 -2.13 -8.01 14.43
C LYS A 198 -2.53 -8.42 15.85
N ALA A 199 -1.60 -8.38 16.80
CA ALA A 199 -1.87 -8.66 18.21
C ALA A 199 -2.52 -7.47 18.95
N LEU A 200 -2.50 -6.25 18.37
CA LEU A 200 -3.09 -5.08 19.01
C LEU A 200 -4.63 -5.16 19.00
N PRO A 201 -5.30 -4.81 20.12
CA PRO A 201 -6.75 -4.75 20.17
C PRO A 201 -7.33 -3.84 19.08
N GLY A 202 -8.24 -4.38 18.28
CA GLY A 202 -8.90 -3.64 17.21
C GLY A 202 -8.11 -3.54 15.90
N HIS A 203 -6.90 -4.08 15.80
CA HIS A 203 -6.05 -4.03 14.58
C HIS A 203 -5.91 -5.40 13.87
N ALA A 204 -6.71 -6.39 14.25
CA ALA A 204 -6.67 -7.72 13.62
C ALA A 204 -6.94 -7.69 12.10
N ASP A 205 -7.76 -6.74 11.66
CA ASP A 205 -8.17 -6.55 10.26
C ASP A 205 -7.33 -5.49 9.51
N ASP A 206 -6.33 -4.88 10.16
CA ASP A 206 -5.41 -3.95 9.50
C ASP A 206 -4.63 -4.67 8.39
N GLN A 207 -4.39 -4.02 7.25
CA GLN A 207 -3.57 -4.60 6.20
C GLN A 207 -2.10 -4.30 6.47
N VAL A 208 -1.26 -5.33 6.56
CA VAL A 208 0.20 -5.20 6.59
C VAL A 208 0.75 -5.62 5.24
N ILE A 209 1.30 -4.65 4.53
CA ILE A 209 1.63 -4.66 3.10
C ILE A 209 3.13 -4.81 2.92
N VAL A 210 3.54 -5.73 2.04
CA VAL A 210 4.94 -5.88 1.63
C VAL A 210 5.44 -4.58 0.99
N GLY A 211 6.58 -4.09 1.46
CA GLY A 211 7.29 -2.94 0.90
C GLY A 211 7.64 -3.13 -0.56
N ALA A 212 7.60 -2.03 -1.32
CA ALA A 212 7.94 -2.08 -2.73
C ALA A 212 9.42 -2.47 -2.91
N VAL A 213 9.69 -3.27 -3.94
CA VAL A 213 11.05 -3.59 -4.38
C VAL A 213 11.43 -2.56 -5.43
N ALA A 214 12.63 -1.97 -5.32
CA ALA A 214 13.12 -1.01 -6.30
C ALA A 214 13.22 -1.68 -7.68
N PRO A 215 12.47 -1.21 -8.69
CA PRO A 215 12.60 -1.74 -10.04
C PRO A 215 13.98 -1.44 -10.60
N TRP A 216 14.51 -2.36 -11.40
CA TRP A 216 15.81 -2.23 -12.09
C TRP A 216 17.05 -2.10 -11.19
N ASN A 217 16.92 -2.17 -9.87
CA ASN A 217 18.06 -2.19 -8.96
C ASN A 217 18.65 -3.60 -8.84
N ILE A 218 19.98 -3.70 -8.89
CA ILE A 218 20.75 -4.96 -8.86
C ILE A 218 21.76 -5.05 -7.71
N ASP A 219 21.64 -4.18 -6.70
CA ASP A 219 22.62 -4.10 -5.63
C ASP A 219 22.59 -5.35 -4.73
N THR A 220 21.41 -5.93 -4.50
CA THR A 220 21.25 -7.09 -3.60
C THR A 220 21.49 -8.42 -4.31
N VAL A 221 22.68 -8.98 -4.13
CA VAL A 221 23.05 -10.33 -4.61
C VAL A 221 23.08 -11.35 -3.47
N TYR A 222 22.63 -12.58 -3.74
CA TYR A 222 22.65 -13.70 -2.79
C TYR A 222 22.71 -15.04 -3.55
N PRO A 223 22.97 -16.20 -2.90
CA PRO A 223 23.22 -17.46 -3.60
C PRO A 223 22.16 -17.89 -4.62
N GLY A 224 20.88 -17.57 -4.38
CA GLY A 224 19.75 -17.85 -5.30
C GLY A 224 19.51 -16.78 -6.37
N ASN A 225 20.19 -15.64 -6.29
CA ASN A 225 20.03 -14.50 -7.19
C ASN A 225 21.36 -13.75 -7.38
N PRO A 226 22.33 -14.36 -8.07
CA PRO A 226 23.68 -13.80 -8.20
C PRO A 226 23.74 -12.55 -9.08
N THR A 227 22.68 -12.25 -9.84
CA THR A 227 22.61 -11.09 -10.74
C THR A 227 21.89 -9.89 -10.12
N GLY A 228 21.36 -10.03 -8.90
CA GLY A 228 20.57 -8.97 -8.26
C GLY A 228 19.23 -8.73 -8.94
N ASN A 229 18.67 -9.72 -9.64
CA ASN A 229 17.39 -9.61 -10.32
C ASN A 229 16.28 -9.23 -9.32
N TRP A 230 15.76 -8.01 -9.44
CA TRP A 230 14.74 -7.46 -8.54
C TRP A 230 13.41 -8.22 -8.61
N ILE A 231 13.05 -8.81 -9.75
CA ILE A 231 11.85 -9.65 -9.87
C ILE A 231 12.04 -10.98 -9.13
N GLN A 232 13.25 -11.56 -9.17
CA GLN A 232 13.58 -12.73 -8.36
C GLN A 232 13.57 -12.39 -6.86
N TYR A 233 14.14 -11.25 -6.47
CA TYR A 233 14.11 -10.75 -5.08
C TYR A 233 12.67 -10.61 -4.56
N PHE A 234 11.79 -9.99 -5.34
CA PHE A 234 10.36 -9.89 -5.03
C PHE A 234 9.70 -11.27 -4.89
N THR A 235 9.98 -12.19 -5.82
CA THR A 235 9.44 -13.56 -5.79
C THR A 235 9.88 -14.31 -4.54
N ASP A 236 11.15 -14.18 -4.14
CA ASP A 236 11.72 -14.85 -2.98
C ASP A 236 11.14 -14.32 -1.66
N ILE A 237 10.85 -13.01 -1.57
CA ILE A 237 10.11 -12.44 -0.44
C ILE A 237 8.72 -13.08 -0.32
N LEU A 238 7.95 -13.09 -1.42
CA LEU A 238 6.59 -13.62 -1.41
C LEU A 238 6.57 -15.13 -1.12
N ALA A 239 7.54 -15.88 -1.66
CA ALA A 239 7.70 -17.29 -1.35
C ALA A 239 8.02 -17.52 0.14
N GLY A 240 8.91 -16.71 0.73
CA GLY A 240 9.27 -16.80 2.14
C GLY A 240 8.13 -16.43 3.11
N LEU A 241 7.27 -15.49 2.72
CA LEU A 241 6.07 -15.12 3.48
C LEU A 241 4.99 -16.20 3.40
N GLY A 242 4.84 -16.85 2.24
CA GLY A 242 3.78 -17.81 1.98
C GLY A 242 2.37 -17.19 1.93
N ALA A 243 1.37 -17.96 1.49
CA ALA A 243 0.05 -17.45 1.08
C ALA A 243 -0.71 -16.58 2.12
N ASN A 244 -0.40 -16.72 3.41
CA ASN A 244 -1.06 -16.01 4.52
C ASN A 244 -0.09 -15.08 5.29
N GLY A 245 1.14 -14.90 4.78
CA GLY A 245 2.20 -14.17 5.46
C GLY A 245 2.08 -12.66 5.40
N CYS A 246 1.32 -12.12 4.44
CA CYS A 246 1.04 -10.68 4.27
C CYS A 246 -0.42 -10.44 3.91
N ASP A 247 -0.83 -9.17 3.90
CA ASP A 247 -2.19 -8.76 3.56
C ASP A 247 -2.26 -8.01 2.22
N GLY A 248 -1.15 -7.86 1.50
CA GLY A 248 -1.04 -7.20 0.19
C GLY A 248 0.40 -6.82 -0.17
N MET A 249 0.56 -6.18 -1.34
CA MET A 249 1.87 -5.82 -1.89
C MET A 249 1.90 -4.39 -2.43
N ALA A 250 2.94 -3.65 -2.08
CA ALA A 250 3.27 -2.37 -2.69
C ALA A 250 4.21 -2.59 -3.89
N LEU A 251 4.03 -1.81 -4.95
CA LEU A 251 4.85 -1.81 -6.16
C LEU A 251 5.25 -0.38 -6.50
N HIS A 252 6.43 -0.23 -7.09
CA HIS A 252 6.87 1.01 -7.72
C HIS A 252 7.02 0.79 -9.23
N THR A 253 6.70 1.81 -10.03
CA THR A 253 6.91 1.78 -11.48
C THR A 253 7.09 3.18 -12.03
N TYR A 254 7.88 3.34 -13.10
CA TYR A 254 8.27 4.64 -13.63
C TYR A 254 8.37 4.60 -15.15
N THR A 255 8.38 5.76 -15.80
CA THR A 255 8.93 5.89 -17.15
C THR A 255 10.33 6.46 -17.06
N HIS A 256 11.18 6.20 -18.06
CA HIS A 256 12.48 6.85 -18.18
C HIS A 256 12.38 8.11 -19.05
N GLY A 257 11.60 9.07 -18.59
CA GLY A 257 11.34 10.34 -19.28
C GLY A 257 9.87 10.74 -19.30
N SER A 258 9.62 11.95 -19.80
CA SER A 258 8.30 12.60 -19.72
C SER A 258 7.35 12.29 -20.87
N ASP A 259 7.77 11.55 -21.90
CA ASP A 259 6.91 11.27 -23.06
C ASP A 259 5.75 10.34 -22.66
N PRO A 260 4.48 10.73 -22.84
CA PRO A 260 3.32 9.87 -22.51
C PRO A 260 3.31 8.53 -23.25
N ALA A 261 3.97 8.42 -24.42
CA ALA A 261 4.07 7.15 -25.14
C ALA A 261 4.83 6.08 -24.34
N LEU A 262 5.67 6.47 -23.37
CA LEU A 262 6.42 5.55 -22.51
C LEU A 262 5.52 4.80 -21.52
N ILE A 263 4.30 5.28 -21.26
CA ILE A 263 3.35 4.61 -20.35
C ILE A 263 2.94 3.23 -20.86
N THR A 264 2.78 3.09 -22.17
CA THR A 264 2.35 1.83 -22.81
C THR A 264 3.46 1.17 -23.61
N ASP A 265 4.68 1.74 -23.58
CA ASP A 265 5.84 1.18 -24.25
C ASP A 265 6.19 -0.20 -23.67
N THR A 266 6.35 -1.17 -24.56
CA THR A 266 6.65 -2.57 -24.24
C THR A 266 8.09 -2.94 -24.56
N SER A 267 8.95 -1.94 -24.81
CA SER A 267 10.39 -2.16 -24.91
C SER A 267 10.92 -2.88 -23.67
N THR A 268 11.85 -3.80 -23.91
CA THR A 268 12.48 -4.61 -22.87
C THR A 268 13.92 -4.18 -22.65
N MET A 269 14.46 -4.56 -21.50
CA MET A 269 15.83 -4.21 -21.13
C MET A 269 16.88 -4.94 -21.99
N ASN A 270 18.12 -4.46 -21.89
CA ASN A 270 19.25 -5.16 -22.48
C ASN A 270 19.60 -6.44 -21.69
N PRO A 271 20.40 -7.35 -22.29
CA PRO A 271 20.95 -8.47 -21.56
C PRO A 271 21.70 -8.08 -20.28
N PRO A 272 21.58 -8.85 -19.18
CA PRO A 272 20.91 -10.16 -19.07
C PRO A 272 19.40 -10.09 -18.74
N PHE A 273 18.79 -8.90 -18.74
CA PHE A 273 17.45 -8.65 -18.23
C PHE A 273 16.38 -8.50 -19.32
N GLN A 274 16.63 -8.99 -20.53
CA GLN A 274 15.74 -8.84 -21.69
C GLN A 274 14.32 -9.43 -21.53
N ALA A 275 14.04 -10.14 -20.43
CA ALA A 275 12.70 -10.60 -20.07
C ALA A 275 11.84 -9.51 -19.39
N TYR A 276 12.42 -8.38 -18.99
CA TYR A 276 11.75 -7.34 -18.22
C TYR A 276 11.57 -6.06 -19.02
N TYR A 277 10.48 -5.35 -18.76
CA TYR A 277 10.13 -4.11 -19.43
C TYR A 277 10.98 -2.95 -18.92
N TYR A 278 11.24 -2.00 -19.82
CA TYR A 278 12.09 -0.85 -19.56
C TYR A 278 11.32 0.34 -18.98
N ASN A 279 10.04 0.52 -19.30
CA ASN A 279 9.25 1.68 -18.84
C ASN A 279 8.10 1.26 -17.91
N PHE A 280 7.04 2.07 -17.87
CA PHE A 280 5.94 2.01 -16.91
C PHE A 280 5.30 0.62 -16.81
N VAL A 281 5.20 -0.13 -17.91
CA VAL A 281 4.61 -1.47 -17.91
C VAL A 281 5.47 -2.51 -17.16
N THR A 282 6.62 -2.15 -16.58
CA THR A 282 7.38 -3.01 -15.65
C THR A 282 6.55 -3.47 -14.47
N TYR A 283 5.50 -2.72 -14.06
CA TYR A 283 4.55 -3.19 -13.06
C TYR A 283 3.97 -4.56 -13.43
N ARG A 284 3.79 -4.86 -14.73
CA ARG A 284 3.29 -6.15 -15.23
C ARG A 284 4.26 -7.30 -14.97
N ASN A 285 5.57 -7.04 -14.91
CA ASN A 285 6.56 -8.04 -14.52
C ASN A 285 6.37 -8.44 -13.05
N PHE A 286 6.18 -7.46 -12.15
CA PHE A 286 5.84 -7.74 -10.76
C PHE A 286 4.50 -8.47 -10.64
N MET A 287 3.46 -8.01 -11.33
CA MET A 287 2.14 -8.65 -11.31
C MET A 287 2.18 -10.12 -11.75
N THR A 288 3.00 -10.43 -12.75
CA THR A 288 3.21 -11.80 -13.24
C THR A 288 3.95 -12.67 -12.22
N ALA A 289 4.89 -12.08 -11.48
CA ALA A 289 5.69 -12.76 -10.47
C ALA A 289 4.91 -13.09 -9.18
N ILE A 290 3.75 -12.46 -8.94
CA ILE A 290 2.92 -12.76 -7.76
C ILE A 290 2.46 -14.25 -7.79
N PRO A 291 2.77 -15.04 -6.74
CA PRO A 291 2.34 -16.43 -6.65
C PRO A 291 0.82 -16.57 -6.74
N ALA A 292 0.34 -17.64 -7.40
CA ALA A 292 -1.10 -17.87 -7.61
C ALA A 292 -1.92 -17.83 -6.30
N ALA A 293 -1.37 -18.35 -5.20
CA ALA A 293 -2.00 -18.37 -3.88
C ALA A 293 -2.09 -16.98 -3.20
N MET A 294 -1.55 -15.93 -3.82
CA MET A 294 -1.58 -14.55 -3.35
C MET A 294 -2.35 -13.61 -4.30
N ARG A 295 -2.88 -14.12 -5.42
CA ARG A 295 -3.52 -13.27 -6.44
C ARG A 295 -4.86 -12.68 -5.99
N GLN A 296 -5.40 -13.14 -4.87
CA GLN A 296 -6.55 -12.55 -4.19
C GLN A 296 -6.20 -11.32 -3.34
N LEU A 297 -4.93 -11.11 -3.02
CA LEU A 297 -4.49 -10.00 -2.17
C LEU A 297 -4.52 -8.67 -2.93
N PRO A 298 -4.73 -7.53 -2.25
CA PRO A 298 -4.61 -6.22 -2.87
C PRO A 298 -3.18 -5.90 -3.31
N VAL A 299 -3.07 -5.18 -4.43
CA VAL A 299 -1.83 -4.57 -4.90
C VAL A 299 -1.99 -3.06 -4.94
N TYR A 300 -0.96 -2.34 -4.51
CA TYR A 300 -0.93 -0.88 -4.49
C TYR A 300 0.31 -0.42 -5.27
N ILE A 301 0.15 0.38 -6.32
CA ILE A 301 1.30 1.12 -6.85
C ILE A 301 1.42 2.37 -5.98
N THR A 302 2.47 2.41 -5.17
CA THR A 302 2.67 3.41 -4.10
C THR A 302 3.61 4.53 -4.50
N GLU A 303 4.25 4.39 -5.65
CA GLU A 303 5.15 5.39 -6.20
C GLU A 303 5.23 5.27 -7.71
N THR A 304 5.08 6.41 -8.40
CA THR A 304 5.33 6.55 -9.84
C THR A 304 5.63 8.00 -10.21
N ASP A 305 6.54 8.18 -11.17
CA ASP A 305 6.85 9.45 -11.82
C ASP A 305 7.59 9.20 -13.16
N GLN A 306 8.20 10.25 -13.70
CA GLN A 306 8.91 10.27 -14.99
C GLN A 306 10.39 9.89 -14.89
N ASP A 307 10.87 9.48 -13.72
CA ASP A 307 12.29 9.30 -13.31
C ASP A 307 13.16 10.56 -13.40
N VAL A 308 12.75 11.54 -14.19
CA VAL A 308 13.28 12.89 -14.21
C VAL A 308 12.39 13.83 -13.41
N PRO A 309 12.89 15.01 -13.01
CA PRO A 309 12.03 16.05 -12.45
C PRO A 309 10.80 16.26 -13.34
N TRP A 310 9.63 16.36 -12.72
CA TRP A 310 8.38 16.54 -13.45
C TRP A 310 8.50 17.67 -14.48
N LEU A 311 8.27 17.31 -15.75
CA LEU A 311 8.04 18.29 -16.79
C LEU A 311 6.78 19.08 -16.43
N ASP A 312 6.92 20.39 -16.24
CA ASP A 312 5.79 21.27 -15.92
C ASP A 312 4.92 21.55 -17.16
N ALA A 313 4.29 20.49 -17.68
CA ALA A 313 3.43 20.54 -18.84
C ALA A 313 2.28 19.53 -18.67
N ASN A 314 1.09 19.92 -19.12
CA ASN A 314 -0.02 18.99 -19.29
C ASN A 314 0.15 18.24 -20.62
N ASN A 315 1.14 17.35 -20.70
CA ASN A 315 1.50 16.65 -21.92
C ASN A 315 0.79 15.28 -22.09
N GLY A 316 -0.12 14.93 -21.18
CA GLY A 316 -0.87 13.67 -21.22
C GLY A 316 -0.27 12.52 -20.41
N TRP A 317 0.92 12.67 -19.81
CA TRP A 317 1.58 11.59 -19.08
C TRP A 317 0.74 11.08 -17.90
N VAL A 318 0.22 11.99 -17.06
CA VAL A 318 -0.58 11.65 -15.87
C VAL A 318 -1.87 10.94 -16.27
N GLN A 319 -2.55 11.44 -17.29
CA GLN A 319 -3.78 10.86 -17.82
C GLN A 319 -3.53 9.46 -18.37
N ALA A 320 -2.47 9.28 -19.16
CA ALA A 320 -2.10 7.99 -19.72
C ALA A 320 -1.79 6.97 -18.62
N ALA A 321 -1.04 7.34 -17.59
CA ALA A 321 -0.69 6.46 -16.47
C ALA A 321 -1.93 5.91 -15.76
N TYR A 322 -2.89 6.79 -15.41
CA TYR A 322 -4.15 6.37 -14.79
C TYR A 322 -5.04 5.55 -15.73
N ALA A 323 -5.11 5.92 -17.01
CA ALA A 323 -5.88 5.18 -18.01
C ALA A 323 -5.33 3.76 -18.21
N GLU A 324 -4.01 3.57 -18.20
CA GLU A 324 -3.33 2.28 -18.29
C GLU A 324 -3.67 1.36 -17.10
N ILE A 325 -3.58 1.86 -15.86
CA ILE A 325 -3.95 1.06 -14.68
C ILE A 325 -5.44 0.74 -14.64
N ASN A 326 -6.29 1.68 -15.05
CA ASN A 326 -7.71 1.40 -15.20
C ASN A 326 -7.95 0.31 -16.27
N TRP A 327 -7.31 0.41 -17.44
CA TRP A 327 -7.40 -0.60 -18.49
C TRP A 327 -6.98 -1.98 -17.96
N TRP A 328 -5.86 -2.07 -17.23
CA TRP A 328 -5.40 -3.31 -16.59
C TRP A 328 -6.49 -3.92 -15.69
N ASN A 329 -7.09 -3.10 -14.82
CA ASN A 329 -8.15 -3.52 -13.90
C ASN A 329 -9.46 -3.94 -14.60
N GLN A 330 -9.68 -3.51 -15.84
CA GLN A 330 -10.83 -3.95 -16.62
C GLN A 330 -10.62 -5.29 -17.33
N GLN A 331 -9.39 -5.78 -17.44
CA GLN A 331 -9.14 -7.05 -18.12
C GLN A 331 -9.59 -8.24 -17.27
N PRO A 332 -10.31 -9.22 -17.86
CA PRO A 332 -10.71 -10.43 -17.16
C PRO A 332 -9.52 -11.20 -16.60
N GLY A 333 -9.60 -11.61 -15.33
CA GLY A 333 -8.59 -12.44 -14.69
C GLY A 333 -7.35 -11.70 -14.18
N ASN A 334 -7.20 -10.41 -14.47
CA ASN A 334 -6.14 -9.61 -13.87
C ASN A 334 -6.38 -9.40 -12.38
N GLN A 335 -5.34 -9.61 -11.57
CA GLN A 335 -5.32 -9.15 -10.19
C GLN A 335 -5.36 -7.62 -10.18
N GLN A 336 -6.25 -7.06 -9.38
CA GLN A 336 -6.52 -5.63 -9.40
C GLN A 336 -5.50 -4.83 -8.60
N ILE A 337 -5.14 -3.67 -9.18
CA ILE A 337 -4.30 -2.64 -8.57
C ILE A 337 -5.22 -1.56 -7.99
N ARG A 338 -5.15 -1.32 -6.69
CA ARG A 338 -6.09 -0.44 -5.97
C ARG A 338 -5.68 1.03 -5.94
N SER A 339 -4.39 1.32 -6.15
CA SER A 339 -3.85 2.68 -6.22
C SER A 339 -2.78 2.82 -7.29
N LEU A 340 -2.68 4.02 -7.84
CA LEU A 340 -1.53 4.56 -8.53
C LEU A 340 -1.22 5.91 -7.89
N ILE A 341 -0.08 6.02 -7.19
CA ILE A 341 0.27 7.18 -6.37
C ILE A 341 1.40 7.95 -7.03
N LEU A 342 1.14 9.21 -7.41
CA LEU A 342 2.14 10.08 -8.03
C LEU A 342 3.16 10.56 -6.99
N TYR A 343 4.44 10.42 -7.30
CA TYR A 343 5.56 10.89 -6.48
C TYR A 343 6.07 12.24 -6.97
N ARG A 344 6.20 13.29 -6.16
CA ARG A 344 5.61 13.49 -4.82
C ARG A 344 5.04 14.90 -4.71
N TRP A 345 4.14 15.14 -3.76
CA TRP A 345 3.53 16.45 -3.65
C TRP A 345 4.49 17.57 -3.21
N PRO A 346 5.05 17.55 -1.98
CA PRO A 346 5.75 18.69 -1.40
C PRO A 346 7.13 18.91 -2.02
N ARG A 347 7.64 20.15 -1.92
CA ARG A 347 8.98 20.58 -2.37
C ARG A 347 10.13 20.05 -1.49
N LEU A 348 10.21 18.74 -1.35
CA LEU A 348 11.22 18.06 -0.54
C LEU A 348 12.42 17.56 -1.36
N ASP A 349 12.19 17.24 -2.63
CA ASP A 349 13.19 16.84 -3.60
C ASP A 349 12.85 17.37 -5.00
N GLN A 350 13.67 17.07 -6.01
CA GLN A 350 13.47 17.55 -7.39
C GLN A 350 12.25 16.94 -8.12
N TRP A 351 11.61 15.90 -7.58
CA TRP A 351 10.40 15.26 -8.14
C TRP A 351 9.10 15.81 -7.51
N TYR A 352 9.16 17.00 -6.92
CA TYR A 352 7.98 17.68 -6.39
C TYR A 352 6.96 18.07 -7.47
N ILE A 353 5.68 18.01 -7.11
CA ILE A 353 4.53 18.44 -7.93
C ILE A 353 4.04 19.83 -7.51
N GLU A 354 4.22 20.25 -6.26
CA GLU A 354 3.74 21.54 -5.76
C GLU A 354 4.24 22.75 -6.58
N GLY A 355 3.32 23.35 -7.34
CA GLY A 355 3.59 24.49 -8.23
C GLY A 355 3.93 24.11 -9.68
N LYS A 356 3.92 22.81 -10.02
CA LYS A 356 3.98 22.30 -11.40
C LYS A 356 2.57 22.34 -12.00
N ASN A 357 2.15 23.52 -12.46
CA ASN A 357 0.79 23.77 -12.94
C ASN A 357 0.36 22.84 -14.09
N GLY A 358 1.28 22.44 -14.97
CA GLY A 358 1.02 21.51 -16.06
C GLY A 358 0.71 20.10 -15.55
N VAL A 359 1.47 19.59 -14.58
CA VAL A 359 1.21 18.29 -13.94
C VAL A 359 -0.11 18.32 -13.17
N ILE A 360 -0.35 19.39 -12.41
CA ILE A 360 -1.59 19.58 -11.65
C ILE A 360 -2.80 19.63 -12.59
N ALA A 361 -2.69 20.30 -13.74
CA ALA A 361 -3.74 20.31 -14.76
C ALA A 361 -3.96 18.90 -15.35
N GLY A 362 -2.89 18.17 -15.66
CA GLY A 362 -3.01 16.78 -16.13
C GLY A 362 -3.66 15.85 -15.11
N PHE A 363 -3.38 16.05 -13.81
CA PHE A 363 -4.04 15.31 -12.75
C PHE A 363 -5.54 15.64 -12.64
N ARG A 364 -5.93 16.93 -12.79
CA ARG A 364 -7.35 17.33 -12.86
C ARG A 364 -8.07 16.69 -14.05
N ASP A 365 -7.42 16.64 -15.21
CA ASP A 365 -7.99 15.98 -16.40
C ASP A 365 -8.14 14.47 -16.19
N ALA A 366 -7.19 13.82 -15.52
CA ALA A 366 -7.32 12.41 -15.15
C ALA A 366 -8.52 12.19 -14.20
N LEU A 367 -8.69 13.05 -13.19
CA LEU A 367 -9.78 13.01 -12.21
C LEU A 367 -11.18 13.27 -12.81
N ALA A 368 -11.27 13.80 -14.04
CA ALA A 368 -12.53 13.90 -14.77
C ALA A 368 -13.12 12.51 -15.12
N ASN A 369 -12.31 11.45 -15.03
CA ASN A 369 -12.74 10.07 -15.22
C ASN A 369 -13.18 9.40 -13.90
N ASP A 370 -13.99 8.35 -13.99
CA ASP A 370 -14.42 7.53 -12.84
C ASP A 370 -13.57 6.24 -12.71
N TYR A 371 -12.24 6.39 -12.67
CA TYR A 371 -11.36 5.21 -12.57
C TYR A 371 -11.38 4.61 -11.17
N ARG A 372 -11.89 3.38 -11.10
CA ARG A 372 -12.10 2.63 -9.86
C ARG A 372 -11.55 1.22 -9.99
N TRP A 373 -11.09 0.67 -8.88
CA TRP A 373 -10.94 -0.76 -8.75
C TRP A 373 -12.30 -1.37 -8.36
N LYS A 374 -12.59 -2.59 -8.83
CA LYS A 374 -13.82 -3.31 -8.48
C LYS A 374 -13.66 -3.93 -7.11
N GLU A 375 -14.57 -3.62 -6.20
CA GLU A 375 -14.57 -4.27 -4.90
C GLU A 375 -14.75 -5.78 -5.07
N PRO A 376 -14.01 -6.62 -4.32
CA PRO A 376 -14.41 -8.01 -4.22
C PRO A 376 -15.86 -8.05 -3.70
N PRO A 377 -16.64 -9.06 -4.09
CA PRO A 377 -17.96 -9.27 -3.52
C PRO A 377 -17.86 -9.15 -1.99
N PRO A 378 -18.72 -8.35 -1.34
CA PRO A 378 -18.60 -8.08 0.08
C PRO A 378 -18.46 -9.38 0.88
N LYS A 379 -17.45 -9.47 1.76
CA LYS A 379 -17.26 -10.66 2.58
C LYS A 379 -18.53 -10.84 3.43
N PRO A 380 -19.20 -12.00 3.32
CA PRO A 380 -20.40 -12.25 4.12
C PRO A 380 -20.04 -12.20 5.61
N ALA A 381 -20.90 -11.58 6.41
CA ALA A 381 -20.68 -11.54 7.86
C ALA A 381 -20.75 -12.96 8.45
N ALA A 382 -20.23 -13.14 9.66
CA ALA A 382 -20.34 -14.39 10.40
C ALA A 382 -21.53 -14.37 11.38
N TYR A 383 -22.72 -14.03 10.91
CA TYR A 383 -23.90 -14.03 11.77
C TYR A 383 -24.28 -15.45 12.22
N LYS A 384 -24.78 -15.55 13.45
CA LYS A 384 -25.25 -16.79 14.06
C LYS A 384 -26.77 -16.82 14.09
N VAL A 385 -27.34 -18.03 14.15
CA VAL A 385 -28.78 -18.20 14.40
C VAL A 385 -29.14 -17.52 15.72
N GLY A 386 -30.16 -16.67 15.70
CA GLY A 386 -30.60 -15.90 16.86
C GLY A 386 -30.00 -14.50 16.97
N ASP A 387 -28.97 -14.16 16.17
CA ASP A 387 -28.48 -12.79 16.11
C ASP A 387 -29.60 -11.84 15.69
N VAL A 388 -29.72 -10.70 16.38
CA VAL A 388 -30.62 -9.62 15.99
C VAL A 388 -29.84 -8.61 15.19
N LEU A 389 -30.27 -8.36 13.96
CA LEU A 389 -29.68 -7.35 13.09
C LEU A 389 -30.64 -6.16 13.00
N ARG A 390 -30.08 -4.96 12.85
CA ARG A 390 -30.82 -3.76 12.44
C ARG A 390 -30.52 -3.43 10.99
N THR A 391 -31.53 -3.00 10.24
CA THR A 391 -31.36 -2.44 8.90
C THR A 391 -30.74 -1.04 8.97
N LEU A 392 -29.79 -0.75 8.08
CA LEU A 392 -29.07 0.52 8.00
C LEU A 392 -29.63 1.47 6.94
N ASP A 393 -30.48 0.94 6.06
CA ASP A 393 -31.20 1.64 5.01
C ASP A 393 -32.55 0.92 4.79
N ILE A 394 -33.34 1.35 3.81
CA ILE A 394 -34.52 0.61 3.34
C ILE A 394 -34.06 -0.69 2.66
N VAL A 395 -34.53 -1.83 3.16
CA VAL A 395 -34.12 -3.16 2.67
C VAL A 395 -35.29 -3.91 2.08
N ASN A 396 -35.12 -4.43 0.86
CA ASN A 396 -36.10 -5.33 0.24
C ASN A 396 -36.12 -6.69 0.98
N PHE A 397 -37.26 -7.05 1.55
CA PHE A 397 -37.53 -8.35 2.15
C PHE A 397 -38.10 -9.29 1.08
N ARG A 398 -37.50 -10.47 0.90
CA ARG A 398 -37.76 -11.35 -0.24
C ARG A 398 -38.19 -12.75 0.19
N ALA A 399 -38.94 -13.44 -0.68
CA ALA A 399 -39.37 -14.82 -0.46
C ALA A 399 -38.22 -15.83 -0.56
N ALA A 400 -37.21 -15.52 -1.37
CA ALA A 400 -36.01 -16.31 -1.60
C ALA A 400 -34.83 -15.36 -1.90
N PRO A 401 -33.56 -15.82 -1.82
CA PRO A 401 -32.39 -15.06 -2.22
C PRO A 401 -32.53 -14.52 -3.65
N GLY A 402 -32.51 -13.19 -3.83
CA GLY A 402 -32.72 -12.55 -5.14
C GLY A 402 -34.13 -12.72 -5.75
N GLY A 403 -35.06 -13.38 -5.06
CA GLY A 403 -36.41 -13.67 -5.54
C GLY A 403 -37.40 -12.52 -5.36
N GLN A 404 -38.70 -12.82 -5.45
CA GLN A 404 -39.79 -11.84 -5.31
C GLN A 404 -39.69 -11.04 -4.01
N ILE A 405 -39.90 -9.72 -4.10
CA ILE A 405 -40.01 -8.82 -2.95
C ILE A 405 -41.38 -9.01 -2.29
N LEU A 406 -41.37 -9.38 -1.02
CA LEU A 406 -42.55 -9.50 -0.15
C LEU A 406 -42.91 -8.17 0.51
N GLY A 407 -41.93 -7.28 0.71
CA GLY A 407 -42.10 -5.95 1.25
C GLY A 407 -40.78 -5.23 1.45
N GLN A 408 -40.82 -4.03 2.00
CA GLN A 408 -39.63 -3.26 2.36
C GLN A 408 -39.58 -3.05 3.86
N LEU A 409 -38.40 -3.25 4.44
CA LEU A 409 -38.12 -2.94 5.83
C LEU A 409 -37.54 -1.52 5.89
N PRO A 410 -38.06 -0.64 6.76
CA PRO A 410 -37.50 0.70 6.94
C PRO A 410 -36.13 0.62 7.61
N VAL A 411 -35.44 1.76 7.70
CA VAL A 411 -34.22 1.93 8.52
C VAL A 411 -34.51 1.55 9.98
N ASP A 412 -33.52 0.95 10.65
CA ASP A 412 -33.57 0.48 12.04
C ASP A 412 -34.60 -0.62 12.36
N ALA A 413 -35.20 -1.23 11.32
CA ALA A 413 -36.01 -2.44 11.49
C ALA A 413 -35.16 -3.60 12.02
N GLN A 414 -35.68 -4.30 13.04
CA GLN A 414 -35.00 -5.45 13.62
C GLN A 414 -35.41 -6.75 12.94
N VAL A 415 -34.44 -7.59 12.63
CA VAL A 415 -34.61 -8.91 12.06
C VAL A 415 -33.81 -9.92 12.86
N THR A 416 -34.30 -11.16 12.98
CA THR A 416 -33.59 -12.24 13.65
C THR A 416 -33.06 -13.23 12.63
N VAL A 417 -31.76 -13.55 12.69
CA VAL A 417 -31.13 -14.52 11.80
C VAL A 417 -31.66 -15.92 12.10
N ARG A 418 -32.12 -16.61 11.04
CA ARG A 418 -32.71 -17.95 11.11
C ARG A 418 -31.75 -19.05 10.67
N ASN A 419 -30.75 -18.72 9.85
CA ASN A 419 -29.73 -19.66 9.39
C ASN A 419 -28.35 -18.96 9.41
N ALA A 420 -27.35 -19.64 9.94
CA ALA A 420 -25.96 -19.15 9.92
C ALA A 420 -25.32 -19.28 8.52
N GLN A 421 -25.87 -20.12 7.64
CA GLN A 421 -25.50 -20.16 6.22
C GLN A 421 -26.28 -19.11 5.43
N TYR A 422 -25.55 -18.20 4.79
CA TYR A 422 -26.07 -17.27 3.80
C TYR A 422 -26.09 -17.91 2.41
N ALA A 423 -26.91 -17.35 1.50
CA ALA A 423 -26.94 -17.74 0.10
C ALA A 423 -26.34 -16.63 -0.77
N MET A 424 -25.41 -16.97 -1.66
CA MET A 424 -24.84 -16.02 -2.63
C MET A 424 -25.69 -15.99 -3.90
N VAL A 425 -26.28 -14.84 -4.22
CA VAL A 425 -27.03 -14.62 -5.48
C VAL A 425 -26.66 -13.27 -6.06
N GLY A 426 -26.27 -13.24 -7.35
CA GLY A 426 -25.89 -11.99 -8.02
C GLY A 426 -24.71 -11.27 -7.36
N GLY A 427 -23.79 -12.02 -6.73
CA GLY A 427 -22.63 -11.47 -6.01
C GLY A 427 -22.94 -10.97 -4.59
N LEU A 428 -24.18 -11.09 -4.11
CA LEU A 428 -24.58 -10.60 -2.78
C LEU A 428 -24.91 -11.75 -1.82
N PRO A 429 -24.47 -11.68 -0.55
CA PRO A 429 -24.92 -12.59 0.49
C PRO A 429 -26.33 -12.20 0.95
N TYR A 430 -27.24 -13.17 0.88
CA TYR A 430 -28.59 -13.10 1.42
C TYR A 430 -28.70 -13.92 2.70
N TRP A 431 -29.33 -13.34 3.72
CA TRP A 431 -29.54 -13.96 5.02
C TRP A 431 -30.99 -14.37 5.20
N ALA A 432 -31.20 -15.61 5.63
CA ALA A 432 -32.51 -16.08 6.05
C ALA A 432 -32.84 -15.45 7.41
N VAL A 433 -33.93 -14.71 7.48
CA VAL A 433 -34.31 -13.92 8.64
C VAL A 433 -35.80 -14.04 8.94
N ARG A 434 -36.15 -13.67 10.17
CA ARG A 434 -37.52 -13.49 10.64
C ARG A 434 -37.72 -12.06 11.11
N THR A 435 -38.85 -11.45 10.77
CA THR A 435 -39.20 -10.11 11.25
C THR A 435 -40.71 -9.91 11.26
N MET A 436 -41.15 -8.75 11.75
CA MET A 436 -42.53 -8.29 11.62
C MET A 436 -42.67 -7.50 10.32
N LEU A 437 -43.45 -8.03 9.38
CA LEU A 437 -43.81 -7.33 8.15
C LEU A 437 -45.32 -7.12 8.15
N ASN A 438 -45.77 -5.87 8.04
CA ASN A 438 -47.20 -5.49 8.05
C ASN A 438 -47.99 -6.07 9.25
N GLY A 439 -47.37 -6.12 10.43
CA GLY A 439 -48.02 -6.64 11.64
C GLY A 439 -48.06 -8.16 11.77
N GLN A 440 -47.43 -8.92 10.86
CA GLN A 440 -47.32 -10.37 10.92
C GLN A 440 -45.86 -10.84 11.00
N VAL A 441 -45.63 -11.90 11.76
CA VAL A 441 -44.32 -12.57 11.82
C VAL A 441 -44.11 -13.29 10.49
N THR A 442 -43.10 -12.86 9.75
CA THR A 442 -42.82 -13.36 8.40
C THR A 442 -41.36 -13.81 8.30
N ASP A 443 -41.16 -14.99 7.70
CA ASP A 443 -39.85 -15.51 7.33
C ASP A 443 -39.51 -15.11 5.90
N GLY A 444 -38.24 -14.79 5.65
CA GLY A 444 -37.79 -14.37 4.33
C GLY A 444 -36.30 -14.14 4.28
N TRP A 445 -35.88 -13.43 3.25
CA TRP A 445 -34.47 -13.20 2.93
C TRP A 445 -34.21 -11.72 2.70
N ILE A 446 -33.07 -11.27 3.19
CA ILE A 446 -32.58 -9.89 2.99
C ILE A 446 -31.13 -9.91 2.52
N ALA A 447 -30.77 -8.98 1.64
CA ALA A 447 -29.38 -8.81 1.24
C ALA A 447 -28.59 -8.12 2.36
N GLN A 448 -27.34 -8.54 2.56
CA GLN A 448 -26.44 -7.86 3.49
C GLN A 448 -25.88 -6.56 2.91
N TYR A 449 -25.79 -6.45 1.58
CA TYR A 449 -25.21 -5.31 0.87
C TYR A 449 -26.05 -4.93 -0.35
N THR A 450 -25.89 -3.69 -0.83
CA THR A 450 -26.28 -3.31 -2.19
C THR A 450 -25.27 -3.84 -3.21
N LEU A 451 -25.63 -3.83 -4.50
CA LEU A 451 -24.70 -4.16 -5.59
C LEU A 451 -23.46 -3.26 -5.60
N ASP A 452 -23.60 -2.02 -5.13
CA ASP A 452 -22.52 -1.04 -4.99
C ASP A 452 -21.72 -1.20 -3.68
N GLY A 453 -21.92 -2.30 -2.94
CA GLY A 453 -21.15 -2.62 -1.73
C GLY A 453 -21.61 -1.92 -0.46
N ILE A 454 -22.73 -1.18 -0.47
CA ILE A 454 -23.24 -0.49 0.72
C ILE A 454 -23.80 -1.53 1.70
N ARG A 455 -23.26 -1.57 2.93
CA ARG A 455 -23.73 -2.46 4.00
C ARG A 455 -25.15 -2.07 4.45
N LEU A 456 -26.07 -3.04 4.43
CA LEU A 456 -27.48 -2.87 4.77
C LEU A 456 -27.83 -3.36 6.18
N LEU A 457 -26.98 -4.17 6.82
CA LEU A 457 -27.28 -4.85 8.08
C LEU A 457 -26.17 -4.64 9.11
N ALA A 458 -26.51 -4.28 10.35
CA ALA A 458 -25.59 -4.26 11.48
C ALA A 458 -26.08 -5.17 12.61
N LEU A 459 -25.17 -5.84 13.30
CA LEU A 459 -25.49 -6.62 14.49
C LEU A 459 -25.91 -5.67 15.64
N THR A 460 -27.04 -5.95 16.27
CA THR A 460 -27.48 -5.23 17.47
C THR A 460 -26.78 -5.83 18.68
N VAL A 461 -25.85 -5.08 19.28
CA VAL A 461 -25.19 -5.48 20.53
C VAL A 461 -26.05 -4.97 21.69
N PHE A 462 -26.76 -5.86 22.35
CA PHE A 462 -27.38 -5.54 23.62
C PHE A 462 -26.27 -5.46 24.68
N GLY A 463 -26.07 -4.27 25.26
CA GLY A 463 -25.09 -4.09 26.33
C GLY A 463 -25.33 -5.11 27.45
N THR A 464 -24.25 -5.62 28.05
CA THR A 464 -24.33 -6.39 29.29
C THR A 464 -25.16 -5.61 30.30
N LEU A 465 -26.30 -6.18 30.68
CA LEU A 465 -27.10 -5.68 31.79
C LEU A 465 -26.16 -5.49 32.98
N ARG A 466 -26.03 -4.25 33.47
CA ARG A 466 -25.44 -4.04 34.80
C ARG A 466 -26.31 -4.83 35.79
N PRO A 467 -25.73 -5.63 36.69
CA PRO A 467 -26.50 -6.21 37.78
C PRO A 467 -27.21 -5.08 38.51
N ALA A 468 -28.51 -5.25 38.75
CA ALA A 468 -29.27 -4.31 39.57
C ALA A 468 -28.57 -4.19 40.93
N SER A 469 -28.27 -2.94 41.33
CA SER A 469 -27.78 -2.59 42.66
C SER A 469 -28.84 -2.81 43.72
#